data_AF-A0A923PTT0-F1
#
_entry.id   AF-A0A923PTT0-F1
#
_cell.length_a   1.000
_cell.length_b   1.000
_cell.length_c   1.000
_cell.angle_alpha   90.00
_cell.angle_beta   90.00
_cell.angle_gamma   90.00
#
_symmetry.space_group_name_H-M   'P 1'
#
loop_
_entity.id
_entity.type
_entity.pdbx_description
1 polymer ?
#
loop_
_entity_poly.entity_id
_entity_poly.type
_entity_poly.pdbx_seq_one_letter_code
_entity_poly.pdbx_strand_id
1 'polypeptide(L)'
;MGGGQSLTVGLGHLERFAWIGSFSGVPPEESVSQAVLNDAKGTNAKLRLLWIGCGTDDFLLKRNEEFVGKLKAAGVNHEWHLTAGNHSWPVWRGYLADFLPRVFQSSPTPAK
;
A
#
# COMPACT_ATOMS: atom_id res chain seq x y z
N MET A 1 -4.61 1.88 -12.57
CA MET A 1 -4.76 3.34 -12.33
C MET A 1 -5.14 3.66 -10.89
N GLY A 2 -6.29 3.19 -10.38
CA GLY A 2 -6.78 3.57 -9.04
C GLY A 2 -5.81 3.31 -7.88
N GLY A 3 -5.12 2.14 -7.85
CA GLY A 3 -4.13 1.85 -6.80
C GLY A 3 -2.97 2.85 -6.76
N GLY A 4 -2.47 3.28 -7.92
CA GLY A 4 -1.40 4.30 -7.97
C GLY A 4 -1.88 5.68 -7.54
N GLN A 5 -3.09 6.07 -7.90
CA GLN A 5 -3.69 7.32 -7.40
C GLN A 5 -3.89 7.27 -5.89
N SER A 6 -4.33 6.13 -5.34
CA SER A 6 -4.47 5.95 -3.89
C SER A 6 -3.13 6.09 -3.18
N LEU A 7 -2.04 5.55 -3.73
CA LEU A 7 -0.70 5.71 -3.17
C LEU A 7 -0.23 7.16 -3.26
N THR A 8 -0.27 7.78 -4.43
CA THR A 8 0.22 9.16 -4.62
C THR A 8 -0.56 10.16 -3.79
N VAL A 9 -1.90 10.14 -3.86
CA VAL A 9 -2.75 11.09 -3.13
C VAL A 9 -2.77 10.78 -1.64
N GLY A 10 -2.93 9.50 -1.26
CA GLY A 10 -3.02 9.11 0.14
C GLY A 10 -1.74 9.43 0.90
N LEU A 11 -0.59 9.01 0.37
CA LEU A 11 0.70 9.23 1.03
C LEU A 11 1.15 10.70 0.94
N GLY A 12 0.71 11.44 -0.08
CA GLY A 12 0.92 12.88 -0.18
C GLY A 12 0.09 13.70 0.81
N HIS A 13 -0.94 13.11 1.41
CA HIS A 13 -1.92 13.79 2.27
C HIS A 13 -2.26 12.98 3.54
N LEU A 14 -1.24 12.58 4.29
CA LEU A 14 -1.40 11.79 5.53
C LEU A 14 -2.18 12.51 6.64
N GLU A 15 -2.37 13.83 6.54
CA GLU A 15 -3.27 14.60 7.40
C GLU A 15 -4.76 14.32 7.13
N ARG A 16 -5.09 13.70 6.00
CA ARG A 16 -6.46 13.36 5.59
C ARG A 16 -6.69 11.86 5.51
N PHE A 17 -5.67 11.10 5.09
CA PHE A 17 -5.78 9.68 4.84
C PHE A 17 -4.85 8.88 5.75
N ALA A 18 -5.44 8.17 6.72
CA ALA A 18 -4.69 7.29 7.62
C ALA A 18 -4.74 5.81 7.21
N TRP A 19 -5.66 5.42 6.32
CA TRP A 19 -5.76 4.07 5.77
C TRP A 19 -5.67 4.15 4.24
N ILE A 20 -4.70 3.47 3.65
CA ILE A 20 -4.40 3.52 2.22
C ILE A 20 -4.29 2.10 1.70
N GLY A 21 -5.03 1.79 0.63
CA GLY A 21 -5.04 0.49 -0.03
C GLY A 21 -4.65 0.61 -1.51
N SER A 22 -3.73 -0.23 -1.97
CA SER A 22 -3.31 -0.30 -3.37
C SER A 22 -3.47 -1.71 -3.92
N PHE A 23 -4.33 -1.86 -4.92
CA PHE A 23 -4.66 -3.14 -5.57
C PHE A 23 -4.05 -3.14 -6.98
N SER A 24 -2.98 -3.91 -7.18
CA SER A 24 -2.17 -3.88 -8.41
C SER A 24 -1.86 -2.45 -8.87
N GLY A 25 -1.51 -1.57 -7.93
CA GLY A 25 -1.23 -0.17 -8.23
C GLY A 25 0.14 0.00 -8.90
N VAL A 26 0.27 1.07 -9.69
CA VAL A 26 1.60 1.60 -9.98
C VAL A 26 2.13 2.22 -8.69
N PRO A 27 3.42 2.08 -8.34
CA PRO A 27 4.01 2.80 -7.20
C PRO A 27 3.76 4.31 -7.27
N PRO A 28 3.83 5.03 -6.13
CA PRO A 28 3.55 6.44 -6.10
C PRO A 28 4.58 7.25 -6.88
N GLU A 29 4.26 8.51 -7.17
CA GLU A 29 5.24 9.45 -7.73
C GLU A 29 6.51 9.51 -6.87
N GLU A 30 7.67 9.71 -7.51
CA GLU A 30 8.96 9.62 -6.81
C GLU A 30 9.09 10.67 -5.70
N SER A 31 8.55 11.88 -5.90
CA SER A 31 8.53 12.93 -4.88
C SER A 31 7.76 12.51 -3.62
N VAL A 32 6.60 11.87 -3.79
CA VAL A 32 5.79 11.33 -2.70
C VAL A 32 6.50 10.16 -2.02
N SER A 33 7.07 9.25 -2.82
CA SER A 33 7.87 8.13 -2.31
C SER A 33 9.03 8.64 -1.45
N GLN A 34 9.78 9.62 -1.92
CA GLN A 34 10.94 10.14 -1.20
C GLN A 34 10.55 10.87 0.09
N ALA A 35 9.44 11.62 0.08
CA ALA A 35 8.92 12.25 1.29
C ALA A 35 8.57 11.23 2.38
N VAL A 36 7.91 10.13 2.00
CA VAL A 36 7.57 9.02 2.90
C VAL A 36 8.82 8.31 3.43
N LEU A 37 9.76 8.00 2.55
CA LEU A 37 10.98 7.25 2.91
C LEU A 37 11.93 8.06 3.80
N ASN A 38 12.02 9.39 3.59
CA ASN A 38 12.88 10.26 4.37
C ASN A 38 12.37 10.54 5.79
N ASP A 39 11.06 10.44 6.02
CA ASP A 39 10.43 10.62 7.34
C ASP A 39 9.56 9.40 7.69
N ALA A 40 10.19 8.23 7.80
CA ALA A 40 9.49 7.00 8.17
C ALA A 40 8.80 7.12 9.55
N LYS A 41 9.43 7.81 10.51
CA LYS A 41 8.86 8.00 11.85
C LYS A 41 7.57 8.84 11.81
N GLY A 42 7.59 10.00 11.15
CA GLY A 42 6.41 10.85 11.00
C GLY A 42 5.33 10.20 10.14
N THR A 43 5.73 9.47 9.10
CA THR A 43 4.84 8.64 8.29
C THR A 43 4.11 7.60 9.15
N ASN A 44 4.85 6.81 9.92
CA ASN A 44 4.31 5.76 10.78
C ASN A 44 3.42 6.30 11.91
N ALA A 45 3.67 7.53 12.37
CA ALA A 45 2.83 8.16 13.38
C ALA A 45 1.45 8.57 12.84
N LYS A 46 1.33 8.80 11.54
CA LYS A 46 0.08 9.24 10.88
C LYS A 46 -0.66 8.09 10.19
N LEU A 47 0.08 7.14 9.63
CA LEU A 47 -0.49 5.96 9.00
C LEU A 47 -1.02 4.98 10.05
N ARG A 48 -2.26 4.53 9.85
CA ARG A 48 -2.86 3.42 10.56
C ARG A 48 -2.81 2.12 9.76
N LEU A 49 -2.86 2.21 8.43
CA LEU A 49 -2.65 1.08 7.53
C LEU A 49 -2.17 1.54 6.16
N LEU A 50 -1.09 0.94 5.69
CA LEU A 50 -0.69 0.95 4.28
C LEU A 50 -0.73 -0.50 3.78
N TRP A 51 -1.76 -0.82 2.98
CA TRP A 51 -2.00 -2.16 2.45
C TRP A 51 -1.70 -2.17 0.96
N ILE A 52 -0.75 -3.00 0.52
CA ILE A 52 -0.34 -3.09 -0.88
C ILE A 52 -0.47 -4.54 -1.32
N GLY A 53 -1.22 -4.79 -2.39
CA GLY A 53 -1.41 -6.12 -2.95
C GLY A 53 -1.16 -6.18 -4.44
N CYS A 54 -0.57 -7.29 -4.91
CA CYS A 54 -0.28 -7.51 -6.32
C CYS A 54 -0.38 -9.00 -6.69
N GLY A 55 -0.79 -9.27 -7.94
CA GLY A 55 -0.80 -10.61 -8.50
C GLY A 55 0.62 -11.12 -8.79
N THR A 56 0.87 -12.42 -8.62
CA THR A 56 2.17 -13.03 -8.94
C THR A 56 2.51 -13.00 -10.43
N ASP A 57 1.50 -12.92 -11.30
CA ASP A 57 1.65 -12.83 -12.75
C ASP A 57 1.31 -11.42 -13.27
N ASP A 58 1.28 -10.42 -12.38
CA ASP A 58 0.98 -9.03 -12.71
C ASP A 58 2.20 -8.34 -13.31
N PHE A 59 2.01 -7.59 -14.40
CA PHE A 59 3.08 -6.85 -15.07
C PHE A 59 3.67 -5.72 -14.21
N LEU A 60 3.01 -5.34 -13.10
CA LEU A 60 3.50 -4.37 -12.12
C LEU A 60 4.22 -4.99 -10.92
N LEU A 61 4.33 -6.32 -10.85
CA LEU A 61 4.91 -7.02 -9.69
C LEU A 61 6.29 -6.48 -9.32
N LYS A 62 7.24 -6.51 -10.25
CA LYS A 62 8.62 -6.06 -10.00
C LYS A 62 8.69 -4.64 -9.44
N ARG A 63 7.88 -3.71 -9.98
CA ARG A 63 7.86 -2.31 -9.53
C ARG A 63 7.30 -2.18 -8.10
N ASN A 64 6.30 -2.99 -7.76
CA ASN A 64 5.75 -3.01 -6.41
C ASN A 64 6.74 -3.65 -5.42
N GLU A 65 7.43 -4.73 -5.80
CA GLU A 65 8.48 -5.34 -4.96
C GLU A 65 9.63 -4.36 -4.69
N GLU A 66 10.06 -3.60 -5.69
CA GLU A 66 11.07 -2.54 -5.52
C GLU A 66 10.59 -1.46 -4.53
N PHE A 67 9.35 -0.98 -4.67
CA PHE A 67 8.78 0.03 -3.77
C PHE A 67 8.61 -0.49 -2.33
N VAL A 68 8.07 -1.70 -2.17
CA VAL A 68 7.95 -2.40 -0.87
C VAL A 68 9.33 -2.62 -0.24
N GLY A 69 10.33 -2.97 -1.04
CA GLY A 69 11.72 -3.06 -0.60
C GLY A 69 12.25 -1.73 -0.05
N LYS A 70 12.00 -0.61 -0.74
CA LYS A 70 12.34 0.74 -0.26
C LYS A 70 11.62 1.05 1.07
N LEU A 71 10.31 0.80 1.17
CA LEU A 71 9.53 1.02 2.40
C LEU A 71 10.10 0.22 3.57
N LYS A 72 10.42 -1.06 3.35
CA LYS A 72 11.02 -1.93 4.36
C LYS A 72 12.40 -1.42 4.80
N ALA A 73 13.25 -1.02 3.86
CA ALA A 73 14.57 -0.50 4.16
C ALA A 73 14.53 0.82 4.97
N ALA A 74 13.55 1.68 4.70
CA ALA A 74 13.32 2.92 5.44
C ALA A 74 12.61 2.73 6.79
N GLY A 75 12.05 1.54 7.06
CA GLY A 75 11.28 1.26 8.27
C GLY A 75 9.87 1.84 8.27
N VAL A 76 9.25 2.05 7.09
CA VAL A 76 7.85 2.45 6.98
C VAL A 76 6.94 1.24 7.18
N ASN A 77 5.96 1.35 8.07
CA ASN A 77 5.01 0.29 8.37
C ASN A 77 4.05 0.06 7.19
N HIS A 78 4.04 -1.16 6.65
CA HIS A 78 3.19 -1.55 5.54
C HIS A 78 2.89 -3.05 5.57
N GLU A 79 1.80 -3.43 4.92
CA GLU A 79 1.49 -4.82 4.60
C GLU A 79 1.69 -5.06 3.10
N TRP A 80 2.31 -6.20 2.77
CA TRP A 80 2.55 -6.64 1.40
C TRP A 80 1.87 -7.98 1.16
N HIS A 81 0.98 -8.02 0.17
CA HIS A 81 0.14 -9.17 -0.13
C HIS A 81 0.37 -9.65 -1.56
N LEU A 82 0.90 -10.87 -1.70
CA LEU A 82 1.00 -11.55 -2.99
C LEU A 82 -0.11 -12.57 -3.12
N THR A 83 -0.74 -12.61 -4.29
CA THR A 83 -1.82 -13.56 -4.57
C THR A 83 -1.66 -14.14 -5.97
N ALA A 84 -1.97 -15.42 -6.13
CA ALA A 84 -1.95 -16.06 -7.44
C ALA A 84 -2.87 -15.31 -8.42
N GLY A 85 -2.40 -15.12 -9.65
CA GLY A 85 -3.14 -14.45 -10.72
C GLY A 85 -2.46 -13.20 -11.25
N ASN A 86 -3.13 -12.54 -12.19
CA ASN A 86 -2.60 -11.43 -12.98
C ASN A 86 -3.31 -10.10 -12.66
N HIS A 87 -3.12 -9.10 -13.52
CA HIS A 87 -3.70 -7.77 -13.41
C HIS A 87 -5.21 -7.74 -13.74
N SER A 88 -6.06 -8.29 -12.86
CA SER A 88 -7.47 -8.48 -13.16
C SER A 88 -8.44 -8.36 -11.98
N TRP A 89 -9.70 -8.11 -12.33
CA TRP A 89 -10.82 -7.94 -11.39
C TRP A 89 -11.01 -9.08 -10.36
N PRO A 90 -10.90 -10.37 -10.71
CA PRO A 90 -11.05 -11.45 -9.74
C PRO A 90 -10.06 -11.35 -8.58
N VAL A 91 -8.81 -10.94 -8.86
CA VAL A 91 -7.77 -10.71 -7.86
C VAL A 91 -8.16 -9.53 -6.96
N TRP A 92 -8.53 -8.39 -7.55
CA TRP A 92 -8.86 -7.18 -6.80
C TRP A 92 -10.11 -7.30 -5.92
N ARG A 93 -11.08 -8.13 -6.33
CA ARG A 93 -12.27 -8.41 -5.50
C ARG A 93 -11.86 -9.06 -4.17
N GLY A 94 -10.88 -9.96 -4.20
CA GLY A 94 -10.32 -10.57 -3.00
C GLY A 94 -9.63 -9.53 -2.11
N TYR A 95 -8.84 -8.63 -2.71
CA TYR A 95 -8.15 -7.56 -1.98
C TYR A 95 -9.13 -6.62 -1.28
N LEU A 96 -10.21 -6.23 -1.96
CA LEU A 96 -11.24 -5.39 -1.36
C LEU A 96 -11.90 -6.08 -0.15
N ALA A 97 -12.18 -7.38 -0.27
CA ALA A 97 -12.77 -8.18 0.81
C ALA A 97 -11.84 -8.33 2.02
N ASP A 98 -10.52 -8.37 1.82
CA ASP A 98 -9.54 -8.40 2.92
C ASP A 98 -9.29 -7.01 3.53
N PHE A 99 -9.22 -5.97 2.69
CA PHE A 99 -8.88 -4.61 3.11
C PHE A 99 -10.01 -3.92 3.89
N LEU A 100 -11.26 -4.00 3.41
CA LEU A 100 -12.38 -3.24 4.00
C LEU A 100 -12.63 -3.53 5.49
N PRO A 101 -12.57 -4.78 5.97
CA PRO A 101 -12.74 -5.05 7.40
C PRO A 101 -11.64 -4.47 8.28
N ARG A 102 -10.47 -4.13 7.72
CA ARG A 102 -9.29 -3.65 8.46
C ARG A 102 -9.25 -2.14 8.64
N VAL A 103 -10.00 -1.39 7.82
CA VAL A 103 -10.05 0.06 7.92
C VAL A 103 -10.97 0.52 9.06
N PHE A 104 -10.69 1.71 9.61
CA PHE A 104 -11.44 2.32 10.71
C PHE A 104 -11.47 1.54 12.03
N GLN A 105 -10.60 0.54 12.18
CA GLN A 105 -10.44 -0.19 13.43
C GLN A 105 -9.80 0.71 14.50
N SER A 106 -10.30 0.60 15.72
CA SER A 106 -9.83 1.37 16.89
C SER A 106 -8.43 0.96 17.36
N SER A 107 -7.93 -0.21 16.93
CA SER A 107 -6.55 -0.68 17.16
C SER A 107 -6.06 -1.48 15.94
N PRO A 108 -4.74 -1.54 15.68
CA PRO A 108 -4.21 -2.33 14.56
C PRO A 108 -4.66 -3.78 14.73
N THR A 109 -5.33 -4.33 13.72
CA THR A 109 -5.66 -5.76 13.72
C THR A 109 -4.34 -6.52 13.56
N PRO A 110 -4.00 -7.46 14.46
CA PRO A 110 -2.79 -8.26 14.27
C PRO A 110 -2.90 -9.03 12.95
N ALA A 111 -1.85 -8.96 12.13
CA ALA A 111 -1.75 -9.76 10.91
C ALA A 111 -1.87 -11.24 11.30
N LYS A 112 -2.81 -11.95 10.65
CA LYS A 112 -2.96 -13.41 10.77
C LYS A 112 -1.85 -14.13 10.02
#